data_AF-A0A6V7TKX2-F1
#
_entry.id   AF-A0A6V7TKX2-F1
#
_cell.length_a   1.000
_cell.length_b   1.000
_cell.length_c   1.000
_cell.angle_alpha   90.00
_cell.angle_beta   90.00
_cell.angle_gamma   90.00
#
_symmetry.space_group_name_H-M   'P 1'
#
loop_
_entity.id
_entity.type
_entity.pdbx_description
1 polymer ?
#
loop_
_entity_poly.entity_id
_entity_poly.type
_entity_poly.pdbx_seq_one_letter_code
_entity_poly.pdbx_strand_id
1 'polypeptide(L)'
;MNVSQWYDKRCGPLSKSLASEVRSLNSNSTNNNASDDEDQENEKLVENRDFKRWLLTSTLMFIFMSKRHQSKGNANEKGIDFLLIKEFLNKMFDKFNTEHLTDKQYMNILGPAKSAEFISQGWLKCNIQFDQASGVDDIFYHWGPRAETVVSKKEILEEFVRIYGGTINDWPNHAKAAGVRIEKN
;
A
#
# COMPACT_ATOMS: atom_id res chain seq x y z
N MET A 1 -8.47 -0.13 20.93
CA MET A 1 -7.72 0.97 20.27
C MET A 1 -7.85 0.73 18.79
N ASN A 2 -8.53 1.60 18.03
CA ASN A 2 -8.79 1.34 16.61
C ASN A 2 -7.52 1.54 15.77
N VAL A 3 -7.48 1.02 14.54
CA VAL A 3 -6.31 1.08 13.66
C VAL A 3 -5.85 2.51 13.38
N SER A 4 -6.78 3.44 13.18
CA SER A 4 -6.50 4.86 12.98
C SER A 4 -5.82 5.48 14.21
N GLN A 5 -6.28 5.17 15.43
CA GLN A 5 -5.64 5.61 16.67
C GLN A 5 -4.27 4.96 16.89
N TRP A 6 -4.09 3.70 16.49
CA TRP A 6 -2.79 3.04 16.51
C TRP A 6 -1.81 3.67 15.54
N TYR A 7 -2.28 3.97 14.33
CA TYR A 7 -1.49 4.61 13.30
C TYR A 7 -1.16 6.07 13.63
N ASP A 8 -2.10 6.87 14.09
CA ASP A 8 -1.81 8.27 14.44
C ASP A 8 -0.86 8.35 15.65
N LYS A 9 -1.05 7.48 16.65
CA LYS A 9 -0.20 7.44 17.86
C LYS A 9 1.19 6.91 17.58
N ARG A 10 1.32 5.90 16.72
CA ARG A 10 2.59 5.23 16.46
C ARG A 10 3.25 5.61 15.18
N CYS A 11 2.58 6.09 14.14
CA CYS A 11 3.12 6.38 12.80
C CYS A 11 3.18 7.88 12.48
N GLY A 12 2.49 8.72 13.25
CA GLY A 12 2.37 10.14 12.95
C GLY A 12 1.64 10.37 11.63
N PRO A 13 1.29 11.63 11.30
CA PRO A 13 0.76 11.92 9.98
C PRO A 13 1.89 11.69 8.96
N LEU A 14 1.81 10.63 8.15
CA LEU A 14 2.62 10.58 6.93
C LEU A 14 2.44 11.91 6.20
N SER A 15 3.58 12.50 5.85
CA SER A 15 3.83 13.80 5.24
C SER A 15 2.64 14.69 4.93
N LYS A 16 2.79 15.98 5.21
CA LYS A 16 1.79 17.00 4.84
C LYS A 16 1.36 16.90 3.37
N SER A 17 2.24 16.42 2.48
CA SER A 17 1.94 16.10 1.07
C SER A 17 0.88 15.00 0.93
N LEU A 18 1.14 13.81 1.50
CA LEU A 18 0.21 12.67 1.45
C LEU A 18 -1.12 12.99 2.17
N ALA A 19 -1.04 13.67 3.31
CA ALA A 19 -2.23 14.09 4.07
C ALA A 19 -3.04 15.19 3.38
N SER A 20 -2.45 15.98 2.48
CA SER A 20 -3.13 17.06 1.73
C SER A 20 -3.80 16.56 0.46
N GLU A 21 -3.16 15.67 -0.31
CA GLU A 21 -3.70 15.15 -1.57
C GLU A 21 -4.77 14.08 -1.39
N VAL A 22 -4.73 13.34 -0.28
CA VAL A 22 -5.78 12.36 0.07
C VAL A 22 -7.14 13.04 0.34
N ARG A 23 -7.16 14.34 0.65
CA ARG A 23 -8.42 15.11 0.76
C ARG A 23 -9.18 15.18 -0.56
N SER A 24 -8.53 14.94 -1.69
CA SER A 24 -9.16 14.95 -3.01
C SER A 24 -9.88 13.64 -3.38
N LEU A 25 -9.84 12.61 -2.54
CA LEU A 25 -10.40 11.28 -2.83
C LEU A 25 -11.93 11.22 -2.87
N ASN A 26 -12.63 12.32 -2.62
CA ASN A 26 -14.08 12.30 -2.37
C ASN A 26 -14.93 12.95 -3.47
N SER A 27 -14.61 12.70 -4.75
CA SER A 27 -15.51 13.11 -5.85
C SER A 27 -16.14 11.87 -6.48
N ASN A 28 -17.41 11.64 -6.12
CA ASN A 28 -18.38 10.66 -6.65
C ASN A 28 -18.48 9.32 -5.88
N SER A 29 -19.55 9.14 -5.11
CA SER A 29 -20.74 8.42 -5.61
C SER A 29 -21.88 8.48 -4.58
N THR A 30 -23.09 8.77 -5.04
CA THR A 30 -24.35 8.66 -4.28
C THR A 30 -25.15 7.51 -4.87
N ASN A 31 -25.55 6.52 -4.08
CA ASN A 31 -26.95 6.05 -3.93
C ASN A 31 -27.07 4.63 -3.34
N ASN A 32 -28.11 4.49 -2.52
CA ASN A 32 -28.56 3.40 -1.66
C ASN A 32 -28.93 2.09 -2.39
N ASN A 33 -28.77 0.93 -1.72
CA ASN A 33 -29.90 0.11 -1.23
C ASN A 33 -29.45 -1.15 -0.46
N ALA A 34 -30.35 -1.62 0.40
CA ALA A 34 -30.15 -2.55 1.50
C ALA A 34 -30.06 -4.04 1.13
N SER A 35 -29.08 -4.73 1.71
CA SER A 35 -29.17 -6.10 2.27
C SER A 35 -27.92 -6.41 3.10
N ASP A 36 -28.09 -7.17 4.17
CA ASP A 36 -27.08 -7.86 5.01
C ASP A 36 -26.24 -7.00 5.97
N ASP A 37 -26.54 -7.12 7.27
CA ASP A 37 -25.95 -6.33 8.36
C ASP A 37 -24.42 -6.49 8.51
N GLU A 38 -23.84 -7.62 8.08
CA GLU A 38 -22.38 -7.84 8.05
C GLU A 38 -21.70 -7.23 6.80
N ASP A 39 -22.41 -7.17 5.67
CA ASP A 39 -21.90 -6.55 4.44
C ASP A 39 -21.93 -5.01 4.55
N GLN A 40 -22.91 -4.44 5.26
CA GLN A 40 -22.99 -3.00 5.50
C GLN A 40 -21.90 -2.46 6.44
N GLU A 41 -21.49 -3.20 7.48
CA GLU A 41 -20.37 -2.77 8.34
C GLU A 41 -19.02 -2.90 7.63
N ASN A 42 -18.83 -3.98 6.86
CA ASN A 42 -17.63 -4.13 6.04
C ASN A 42 -17.54 -3.08 4.93
N GLU A 43 -18.65 -2.71 4.28
CA GLU A 43 -18.67 -1.64 3.29
C GLU A 43 -18.31 -0.27 3.91
N LYS A 44 -18.80 0.02 5.13
CA LYS A 44 -18.42 1.22 5.90
C LYS A 44 -16.93 1.28 6.25
N LEU A 45 -16.27 0.15 6.49
CA LEU A 45 -14.83 0.10 6.78
C LEU A 45 -14.00 0.54 5.56
N VAL A 46 -14.37 0.11 4.36
CA VAL A 46 -13.70 0.53 3.14
C VAL A 46 -14.02 1.98 2.81
N GLU A 47 -15.20 2.49 3.14
CA GLU A 47 -15.51 3.91 2.99
C GLU A 47 -14.76 4.81 3.99
N ASN A 48 -14.20 4.24 5.06
CA ASN A 48 -13.41 4.99 6.03
C ASN A 48 -12.09 5.48 5.42
N ARG A 49 -11.95 6.80 5.32
CA ARG A 49 -10.78 7.48 4.74
C ARG A 49 -9.47 7.16 5.47
N ASP A 50 -9.49 7.07 6.79
CA ASP A 50 -8.28 6.80 7.57
C ASP A 50 -7.83 5.35 7.39
N PHE A 51 -8.79 4.43 7.31
CA PHE A 51 -8.53 3.03 6.99
C PHE A 51 -7.94 2.88 5.58
N LYS A 52 -8.54 3.50 4.57
CA LYS A 52 -8.00 3.50 3.19
C LYS A 52 -6.60 4.08 3.10
N ARG A 53 -6.34 5.17 3.84
CA ARG A 53 -5.01 5.78 3.89
C ARG A 53 -3.99 4.85 4.53
N TRP A 54 -4.36 4.20 5.63
CA TRP A 54 -3.53 3.19 6.29
C TRP A 54 -3.23 2.03 5.34
N LEU A 55 -4.25 1.52 4.64
CA LEU A 55 -4.15 0.42 3.69
C LEU A 55 -3.19 0.77 2.55
N LEU A 56 -3.43 1.91 1.89
CA LEU A 56 -2.58 2.40 0.81
C LEU A 56 -1.12 2.56 1.27
N THR A 57 -0.90 3.21 2.42
CA THR A 57 0.45 3.45 2.90
C THR A 57 1.17 2.15 3.24
N SER A 58 0.47 1.21 3.88
CA SER A 58 1.03 -0.10 4.23
C SER A 58 1.38 -0.89 2.96
N THR A 59 0.52 -0.85 1.94
CA THR A 59 0.80 -1.46 0.63
C THR A 59 2.01 -0.83 -0.05
N LEU A 60 2.07 0.50 -0.13
CA LEU A 60 3.20 1.21 -0.76
C LEU A 60 4.51 0.95 -0.01
N MET A 61 4.49 0.96 1.31
CA MET A 61 5.64 0.62 2.15
C MET A 61 6.09 -0.82 1.91
N PHE A 62 5.16 -1.78 1.92
CA PHE A 62 5.48 -3.18 1.66
C PHE A 62 6.07 -3.37 0.26
N ILE A 63 5.51 -2.74 -0.77
CA ILE A 63 6.06 -2.80 -2.13
C ILE A 63 7.49 -2.23 -2.17
N PHE A 64 7.71 -1.08 -1.53
CA PHE A 64 9.02 -0.44 -1.53
C PHE A 64 10.07 -1.25 -0.76
N MET A 65 9.71 -1.84 0.38
CA MET A 65 10.63 -2.58 1.23
C MET A 65 10.89 -4.00 0.73
N SER A 66 9.89 -4.66 0.13
CA SER A 66 10.03 -6.00 -0.46
C SER A 66 10.88 -6.01 -1.74
N LYS A 67 11.03 -4.85 -2.37
CA LYS A 67 11.85 -4.68 -3.55
C LYS A 67 13.34 -4.81 -3.22
N ARG A 68 14.04 -5.62 -4.03
CA ARG A 68 15.49 -5.80 -3.92
C ARG A 68 16.16 -4.73 -4.77
N HIS A 69 16.25 -3.51 -4.24
CA HIS A 69 16.92 -2.39 -4.91
C HIS A 69 18.38 -2.75 -5.16
N GLN A 70 18.72 -3.22 -6.36
CA GLN A 70 20.10 -3.55 -6.69
C GLN A 70 20.92 -2.28 -6.89
N SER A 71 22.20 -2.32 -6.52
CA SER A 71 23.08 -1.15 -6.57
C SER A 71 23.28 -0.60 -7.99
N LYS A 72 23.06 -1.44 -9.01
CA LYS A 72 23.02 -1.10 -10.44
C LYS A 72 21.56 -1.15 -10.87
N GLY A 73 20.95 0.02 -11.03
CA GLY A 73 19.52 0.15 -11.36
C GLY A 73 19.17 -0.70 -12.57
N ASN A 74 18.32 -1.70 -12.36
CA ASN A 74 17.84 -2.56 -13.42
C ASN A 74 16.42 -2.12 -13.76
N ALA A 75 16.17 -1.82 -15.04
CA ALA A 75 14.85 -1.45 -15.55
C ALA A 75 13.81 -2.59 -15.42
N ASN A 76 14.27 -3.80 -15.10
CA ASN A 76 13.47 -5.02 -15.01
C ASN A 76 13.24 -5.50 -13.57
N GLU A 77 13.16 -4.58 -12.60
CA GLU A 77 12.83 -4.99 -11.22
C GLU A 77 11.45 -5.64 -11.19
N LYS A 78 11.39 -6.92 -10.80
CA LYS A 78 10.14 -7.69 -10.70
C LYS A 78 9.22 -7.02 -9.68
N GLY A 79 7.94 -6.88 -10.02
CA GLY A 79 6.92 -6.34 -9.11
C GLY A 79 6.60 -7.31 -7.97
N ILE A 80 5.78 -6.86 -7.04
CA ILE A 80 5.37 -7.68 -5.90
C ILE A 80 4.04 -8.37 -6.21
N ASP A 81 3.98 -9.67 -5.97
CA ASP A 81 2.80 -10.49 -6.21
C ASP A 81 1.58 -9.99 -5.41
N PHE A 82 0.40 -9.96 -6.04
CA PHE A 82 -0.86 -9.63 -5.40
C PHE A 82 -1.13 -10.46 -4.14
N LEU A 83 -0.89 -11.77 -4.20
CA LEU A 83 -1.15 -12.69 -3.10
C LEU A 83 -0.24 -12.39 -1.91
N LEU A 84 1.02 -11.99 -2.16
CA LEU A 84 1.93 -11.57 -1.08
C LEU A 84 1.47 -10.27 -0.43
N ILE A 85 0.95 -9.32 -1.21
CA ILE A 85 0.37 -8.08 -0.67
C ILE A 85 -0.85 -8.40 0.20
N LYS A 86 -1.76 -9.23 -0.30
CA LYS A 86 -2.96 -9.66 0.45
C LYS A 86 -2.59 -10.38 1.74
N GLU A 87 -1.65 -11.33 1.69
CA GLU A 87 -1.19 -12.07 2.87
C GLU A 87 -0.55 -11.14 3.91
N PHE A 88 0.28 -10.18 3.47
CA PHE A 88 0.86 -9.17 4.36
C PHE A 88 -0.22 -8.34 5.06
N LEU A 89 -1.23 -7.87 4.32
CA LEU A 89 -2.30 -7.06 4.87
C LEU A 89 -3.18 -7.83 5.87
N ASN A 90 -3.51 -9.09 5.56
CA ASN A 90 -4.24 -9.96 6.48
C ASN A 90 -3.46 -10.18 7.78
N LYS A 91 -2.14 -10.44 7.70
CA LYS A 91 -1.28 -10.54 8.89
C LYS A 91 -1.26 -9.25 9.72
N MET A 92 -1.35 -8.09 9.07
CA MET A 92 -1.46 -6.81 9.78
C MET A 92 -2.82 -6.66 10.45
N PHE A 93 -3.92 -7.04 9.78
CA PHE A 93 -5.26 -7.04 10.37
C PHE A 93 -5.34 -7.94 11.61
N ASP A 94 -4.81 -9.17 11.52
CA ASP A 94 -4.71 -10.10 12.65
C ASP A 94 -3.95 -9.46 13.82
N LYS A 95 -2.78 -8.88 13.54
CA LYS A 95 -1.93 -8.26 14.55
C LYS A 95 -2.61 -7.08 15.27
N PHE A 96 -3.50 -6.35 14.58
CA PHE A 96 -4.23 -5.23 15.14
C PHE A 96 -5.66 -5.56 15.55
N ASN A 97 -6.03 -6.85 15.56
CA ASN A 97 -7.38 -7.32 15.86
C ASN A 97 -8.45 -6.52 15.09
N THR A 98 -8.20 -6.38 13.79
CA THR A 98 -9.05 -5.65 12.84
C THR A 98 -9.69 -6.65 11.88
N GLU A 99 -10.89 -6.35 11.42
CA GLU A 99 -11.59 -7.18 10.44
C GLU A 99 -10.83 -7.24 9.12
N HIS A 100 -10.90 -8.41 8.49
CA HIS A 100 -10.29 -8.64 7.19
C HIS A 100 -11.16 -8.05 6.10
N LEU A 101 -10.54 -7.58 5.04
CA LEU A 101 -11.26 -7.27 3.82
C LEU A 101 -11.74 -8.56 3.17
N THR A 102 -12.97 -8.54 2.66
CA THR A 102 -13.47 -9.62 1.80
C THR A 102 -12.73 -9.64 0.47
N ASP A 103 -12.78 -10.76 -0.25
CA ASP A 103 -12.14 -10.89 -1.56
C ASP A 103 -12.67 -9.86 -2.56
N LYS A 104 -13.97 -9.56 -2.51
CA LYS A 104 -14.61 -8.53 -3.34
C LYS A 104 -14.03 -7.14 -3.03
N GLN A 105 -13.84 -6.81 -1.75
CA GLN A 105 -13.25 -5.54 -1.34
C GLN A 105 -11.78 -5.43 -1.75
N TYR A 106 -11.01 -6.51 -1.59
CA TYR A 106 -9.65 -6.58 -2.11
C TYR A 106 -9.61 -6.29 -3.61
N MET A 107 -10.49 -6.92 -4.40
CA MET A 107 -10.54 -6.68 -5.84
C MET A 107 -10.98 -5.27 -6.21
N ASN A 108 -11.91 -4.68 -5.46
CA ASN A 108 -12.37 -3.30 -5.71
C ASN A 108 -11.30 -2.25 -5.41
N ILE A 109 -10.44 -2.48 -4.41
CA ILE A 109 -9.43 -1.49 -3.99
C ILE A 109 -8.08 -1.75 -4.67
N LEU A 110 -7.62 -3.00 -4.59
CA LEU A 110 -6.27 -3.47 -4.93
C LEU A 110 -6.26 -4.41 -6.13
N GLY A 111 -7.40 -4.71 -6.76
CA GLY A 111 -7.47 -5.64 -7.88
C GLY A 111 -6.75 -5.12 -9.14
N PRO A 112 -6.45 -6.01 -10.10
CA PRO A 112 -5.71 -5.67 -11.32
C PRO A 112 -6.54 -4.87 -12.33
N ALA A 113 -7.86 -4.78 -12.13
CA ALA A 113 -8.75 -4.07 -13.03
C ALA A 113 -8.44 -2.56 -13.01
N LYS A 114 -8.56 -1.91 -14.17
CA LYS A 114 -8.40 -0.45 -14.28
C LYS A 114 -9.41 0.33 -13.43
N SER A 115 -10.54 -0.29 -13.08
CA SER A 115 -11.57 0.27 -12.21
C SER A 115 -11.25 0.15 -10.72
N ALA A 116 -10.25 -0.65 -10.33
CA ALA A 116 -9.86 -0.75 -8.92
C ALA A 116 -9.36 0.61 -8.42
N GLU A 117 -9.72 0.97 -7.19
CA GLU A 117 -9.55 2.33 -6.67
C GLU A 117 -8.09 2.79 -6.71
N PHE A 118 -7.15 1.99 -6.22
CA PHE A 118 -5.74 2.39 -6.18
C PHE A 118 -5.07 2.37 -7.57
N ILE A 119 -5.60 1.59 -8.51
CA ILE A 119 -5.13 1.58 -9.90
C ILE A 119 -5.66 2.79 -10.67
N SER A 120 -6.98 3.01 -10.64
CA SER A 120 -7.66 4.11 -11.34
C SER A 120 -7.14 5.49 -10.92
N GLN A 121 -6.76 5.64 -9.65
CA GLN A 121 -6.21 6.88 -9.11
C GLN A 121 -4.69 7.01 -9.30
N GLY A 122 -4.04 6.02 -9.92
CA GLY A 122 -2.61 6.04 -10.23
C GLY A 122 -1.68 5.80 -9.04
N TRP A 123 -2.19 5.33 -7.90
CA TRP A 123 -1.39 4.97 -6.73
C TRP A 123 -0.60 3.69 -6.95
N LEU A 124 -1.20 2.72 -7.62
CA LEU A 124 -0.57 1.46 -8.00
C LEU A 124 -0.54 1.34 -9.52
N LYS A 125 0.40 0.53 -10.02
CA LYS A 125 0.37 -0.02 -11.36
C LYS A 125 0.59 -1.53 -11.27
N CYS A 126 -0.11 -2.30 -12.09
CA CYS A 126 0.04 -3.75 -12.16
C CYS A 126 0.49 -4.19 -13.55
N ASN A 127 1.34 -5.21 -13.58
CA ASN A 127 1.69 -5.96 -14.77
C ASN A 127 1.08 -7.35 -14.63
N ILE A 128 0.34 -7.78 -15.66
CA ILE A 128 -0.25 -9.12 -15.72
C ILE A 128 0.64 -9.95 -16.64
N GLN A 129 1.14 -11.07 -16.14
CA GLN A 129 1.92 -12.03 -16.90
C GLN A 129 1.16 -13.34 -16.92
N PHE A 130 0.71 -13.77 -18.09
CA PHE A 130 0.06 -15.07 -18.23
C PHE A 130 1.11 -16.17 -18.09
N ASP A 131 0.98 -16.99 -17.06
CA ASP A 131 1.82 -18.17 -16.89
C ASP A 131 1.23 -19.33 -17.70
N GLN A 132 1.93 -19.71 -18.77
CA GLN A 132 1.54 -20.80 -19.65
C GLN A 132 1.54 -22.17 -18.95
N ALA A 133 2.34 -22.35 -17.89
CA ALA A 133 2.47 -23.64 -17.20
C ALA A 133 1.33 -23.87 -16.20
N SER A 134 0.94 -22.85 -15.43
CA SER A 134 -0.20 -22.92 -14.51
C SER A 134 -1.55 -22.61 -15.19
N GLY A 135 -1.53 -21.93 -16.33
CA GLY A 135 -2.74 -21.42 -16.99
C GLY A 135 -3.41 -20.27 -16.22
N VAL A 136 -2.66 -19.62 -15.32
CA VAL A 136 -3.15 -18.55 -14.45
C VAL A 136 -2.37 -17.26 -14.72
N ASP A 137 -3.04 -16.13 -14.54
CA ASP A 137 -2.43 -14.80 -14.61
C ASP A 137 -1.66 -14.49 -13.31
N ASP A 138 -0.35 -14.28 -13.43
CA ASP A 138 0.46 -13.71 -12.37
C ASP A 138 0.32 -12.17 -12.38
N ILE A 139 -0.04 -11.60 -11.23
CA ILE A 139 -0.28 -10.16 -11.08
C ILE A 139 0.81 -9.55 -10.21
N PHE A 140 1.63 -8.68 -10.81
CA PHE A 140 2.73 -8.00 -10.12
C PHE A 140 2.49 -6.50 -9.99
N TYR A 141 2.60 -5.98 -8.76
CA TYR A 141 2.38 -4.58 -8.43
C TYR A 141 3.68 -3.79 -8.27
N HIS A 142 3.57 -2.51 -8.62
CA HIS A 142 4.55 -1.49 -8.34
C HIS A 142 3.84 -0.21 -7.88
N TRP A 143 4.61 0.76 -7.41
CA TRP A 143 4.12 2.12 -7.26
C TRP A 143 3.66 2.65 -8.62
N GLY A 144 2.46 3.23 -8.62
CA GLY A 144 1.90 3.92 -9.77
C GLY A 144 2.52 5.31 -9.95
N PRO A 145 2.26 5.97 -11.10
CA PRO A 145 2.84 7.28 -11.41
C PRO A 145 2.53 8.36 -10.37
N ARG A 146 1.33 8.33 -9.78
CA ARG A 146 0.96 9.27 -8.72
C ARG A 146 1.82 9.02 -7.49
N ALA A 147 1.93 7.77 -7.03
CA ALA A 147 2.72 7.43 -5.86
C ALA A 147 4.21 7.82 -6.04
N GLU A 148 4.78 7.55 -7.21
CA GLU A 148 6.17 7.93 -7.54
C GLU A 148 6.41 9.44 -7.50
N THR A 149 5.37 10.25 -7.73
CA THR A 149 5.47 11.72 -7.77
C THR A 149 5.30 12.33 -6.37
N VAL A 150 4.36 11.81 -5.58
CA VAL A 150 3.86 12.52 -4.40
C VAL A 150 4.30 11.92 -3.07
N VAL A 151 4.73 10.65 -3.09
CA VAL A 151 5.15 9.92 -1.90
C VAL A 151 6.66 9.94 -1.79
N SER A 152 7.17 10.43 -0.66
CA SER A 152 8.61 10.38 -0.38
C SER A 152 9.01 8.97 0.03
N LYS A 153 9.85 8.33 -0.79
CA LYS A 153 10.51 7.06 -0.44
C LYS A 153 11.36 7.17 0.82
N LYS A 154 11.93 8.35 1.08
CA LYS A 154 12.69 8.64 2.31
C LYS A 154 11.78 8.55 3.53
N GLU A 155 10.61 9.20 3.49
CA GLU A 155 9.67 9.17 4.62
C GLU A 155 9.12 7.76 4.85
N ILE A 156 8.86 6.99 3.78
CA ILE A 156 8.48 5.58 3.89
C ILE A 156 9.57 4.75 4.56
N LEU A 157 10.84 4.96 4.20
CA LEU A 157 11.96 4.25 4.81
C LEU A 157 12.14 4.62 6.28
N GLU A 158 12.12 5.92 6.59
CA GLU A 158 12.19 6.44 7.97
C GLU A 158 11.09 5.84 8.84
N GLU A 159 9.88 5.78 8.30
CA GLU A 159 8.74 5.22 8.99
C GLU A 159 8.86 3.70 9.19
N PHE A 160 9.32 2.98 8.16
CA PHE A 160 9.59 1.55 8.27
C PHE A 160 10.62 1.24 9.36
N VAL A 161 11.77 1.93 9.39
CA VAL A 161 12.81 1.66 10.40
C VAL A 161 12.34 2.01 11.81
N ARG A 162 11.48 3.02 11.93
CA ARG A 162 10.84 3.39 13.20
C ARG A 162 9.88 2.32 13.71
N ILE A 163 9.15 1.64 12.82
CA ILE A 163 8.25 0.54 13.15
C ILE A 163 9.02 -0.76 13.42
N TYR A 164 9.95 -1.12 12.54
CA TYR A 164 10.71 -2.38 12.59
C TYR A 164 11.72 -2.40 13.74
N GLY A 165 12.25 -1.23 14.11
CA GLY A 165 13.35 -1.08 15.04
C GLY A 165 14.69 -1.22 14.31
N GLY A 166 15.46 -0.15 14.27
CA GLY A 166 16.73 -0.08 13.57
C GLY A 166 17.02 1.33 13.06
N THR A 167 17.93 1.43 12.10
CA THR A 167 18.35 2.68 11.47
C THR A 167 18.31 2.57 9.95
N ILE A 168 18.30 3.71 9.26
CA ILE A 168 18.38 3.76 7.79
C ILE A 168 19.63 3.03 7.27
N ASN A 169 20.72 3.04 8.05
CA ASN A 169 22.00 2.43 7.67
C ASN A 169 21.92 0.91 7.55
N ASP A 170 20.94 0.28 8.21
CA ASP A 170 20.68 -1.17 8.10
C ASP A 170 20.06 -1.53 6.74
N TRP A 171 19.59 -0.53 5.98
CA TRP A 171 18.91 -0.69 4.70
C TRP A 171 19.59 0.11 3.56
N PRO A 172 20.87 -0.16 3.27
CA PRO A 172 21.68 0.72 2.42
C PRO A 172 21.18 0.85 0.98
N ASN A 173 20.61 -0.23 0.45
CA ASN A 173 20.04 -0.24 -0.89
C ASN A 173 18.75 0.59 -0.97
N HIS A 174 17.87 0.47 0.03
CA HIS A 174 16.64 1.25 0.14
C HIS A 174 16.93 2.72 0.42
N ALA A 175 17.93 3.02 1.26
CA ALA A 175 18.40 4.38 1.49
C ALA A 175 18.86 5.03 0.19
N LYS A 176 19.67 4.32 -0.61
CA LYS A 176 20.09 4.78 -1.94
C LYS A 176 18.89 4.99 -2.86
N ALA A 177 17.94 4.06 -2.91
CA ALA A 177 16.74 4.16 -3.74
C ALA A 177 15.81 5.32 -3.30
N ALA A 178 15.84 5.67 -2.01
CA ALA A 178 15.14 6.81 -1.43
C ALA A 178 15.91 8.14 -1.58
N GLY A 179 17.09 8.14 -2.20
CA GLY A 179 17.93 9.34 -2.34
C GLY A 179 18.58 9.80 -1.03
N VAL A 180 18.63 8.95 -0.01
CA VAL A 180 19.26 9.23 1.28
C VAL A 180 20.75 8.92 1.19
N ARG A 181 21.60 9.88 1.60
CA ARG A 181 23.03 9.66 1.74
C ARG A 181 23.30 8.98 3.07
N ILE A 182 23.93 7.81 3.03
CA ILE A 182 24.46 7.14 4.22
C ILE A 182 25.86 7.69 4.46
N GLU A 183 26.04 8.36 5.59
CA GLU A 183 27.36 8.79 6.04
C GLU A 183 28.13 7.55 6.52
N LYS A 184 29.30 7.32 5.92
CA LYS A 184 30.23 6.30 6.41
C LYS A 184 30.98 6.92 7.59
N ASN A 185 30.70 6.42 8.79
CA ASN A 185 31.55 6.65 9.96
C ASN A 185 32.90 5.95 9.77
#